data_AF-A0A7W8VCK7-F1
#
_entry.id   AF-A0A7W8VCK7-F1
#
_cell.length_a   1.000
_cell.length_b   1.000
_cell.length_c   1.000
_cell.angle_alpha   90.00
_cell.angle_beta   90.00
_cell.angle_gamma   90.00
#
_symmetry.space_group_name_H-M   'P 1'
#
loop_
_entity.id
_entity.type
_entity.pdbx_description
1 polymer ?
#
loop_
_entity_poly.entity_id
_entity_poly.type
_entity_poly.pdbx_seq_one_letter_code
_entity_poly.pdbx_strand_id
1 'polypeptide(L)'
;MRIRRAIIAVACTASLAGLAGVAAEAPAQATENDCVAYLEKTGYTIDQGKRAGCREAAGKDGDVEACFATLVKSRVKDVHAKDACRLARG
;
A
#
# COMPACT_ATOMS: atom_id res chain seq x y z
N MET A 1 18.03 -59.25 -14.26
CA MET A 1 17.91 -58.34 -13.09
C MET A 1 17.53 -56.95 -13.61
N ARG A 2 16.29 -56.51 -13.31
CA ARG A 2 15.73 -55.14 -13.28
C ARG A 2 16.03 -54.14 -14.42
N ILE A 3 15.17 -54.19 -15.43
CA ILE A 3 14.68 -53.01 -16.17
C ILE A 3 13.85 -52.17 -15.19
N ARG A 4 14.05 -50.84 -15.15
CA ARG A 4 13.07 -49.78 -14.78
C ARG A 4 13.79 -48.45 -14.56
N ARG A 5 13.53 -47.48 -15.44
CA ARG A 5 13.02 -46.15 -15.07
C ARG A 5 12.44 -45.52 -16.33
N ALA A 6 11.13 -45.37 -16.28
CA ALA A 6 10.29 -44.91 -17.35
C ALA A 6 9.59 -43.64 -16.86
N ILE A 7 9.38 -42.70 -17.80
CA ILE A 7 8.35 -41.65 -17.81
C ILE A 7 8.69 -40.53 -16.79
N ILE A 8 8.61 -39.23 -17.08
CA ILE A 8 7.49 -38.48 -17.65
C ILE A 8 8.00 -37.16 -18.27
N ALA A 9 7.60 -36.91 -19.51
CA ALA A 9 7.59 -35.59 -20.12
C ALA A 9 6.47 -34.76 -19.47
N VAL A 10 6.78 -33.55 -18.98
CA VAL A 10 5.77 -32.53 -18.71
C VAL A 10 6.08 -31.30 -19.56
N ALA A 11 5.36 -31.22 -20.68
CA ALA A 11 5.18 -29.97 -21.40
C ALA A 11 4.00 -29.24 -20.74
N CYS A 12 4.25 -28.06 -20.15
CA CYS A 12 3.20 -27.06 -19.95
C CYS A 12 3.79 -25.68 -20.24
N THR A 13 3.46 -25.22 -21.44
CA THR A 13 3.41 -23.83 -21.89
C THR A 13 2.82 -22.89 -20.84
N ALA A 14 3.53 -21.80 -20.55
CA ALA A 14 2.91 -20.55 -20.10
C ALA A 14 3.71 -19.38 -20.68
N SER A 15 3.58 -19.18 -22.00
CA SER A 15 3.85 -17.90 -22.64
C SER A 15 2.81 -16.90 -22.11
N LEU A 16 3.17 -16.12 -21.09
CA LEU A 16 2.42 -14.94 -20.69
C LEU A 16 2.70 -13.81 -21.70
N ALA A 17 2.09 -13.94 -22.87
CA ALA A 17 1.76 -12.80 -23.70
C ALA A 17 0.40 -12.28 -23.23
N GLY A 18 0.38 -11.06 -22.69
CA GLY A 18 -0.84 -10.33 -22.30
C GLY A 18 -0.44 -9.03 -21.62
N LEU A 19 -0.16 -7.96 -22.37
CA LEU A 19 -1.12 -6.88 -22.64
C LEU A 19 -1.79 -6.34 -21.36
N ALA A 20 -1.20 -5.30 -20.77
CA ALA A 20 -1.93 -4.13 -20.27
C ALA A 20 -0.99 -3.18 -19.54
N GLY A 21 -0.98 -1.92 -19.97
CA GLY A 21 -0.64 -0.80 -19.08
C GLY A 21 0.85 -0.54 -18.89
N VAL A 22 1.38 0.35 -19.72
CA VAL A 22 2.30 1.38 -19.23
C VAL A 22 1.58 2.21 -18.15
N ALA A 23 1.50 1.70 -16.93
CA ALA A 23 1.01 2.45 -15.78
C ALA A 23 1.71 1.96 -14.52
N ALA A 24 3.05 1.99 -14.51
CA ALA A 24 3.81 1.87 -13.28
C ALA A 24 4.12 3.26 -12.72
N GLU A 25 3.08 4.08 -12.58
CA GLU A 25 3.07 5.20 -11.63
C GLU A 25 2.68 4.63 -10.25
N ALA A 26 3.48 3.70 -9.70
CA ALA A 26 3.22 3.19 -8.36
C ALA A 26 3.93 4.09 -7.33
N PRO A 27 3.28 5.17 -6.84
CA PRO A 27 3.49 5.49 -5.43
C PRO A 27 2.27 6.06 -4.69
N ALA A 28 1.02 5.95 -5.18
CA ALA A 28 -0.13 6.37 -4.38
C ALA A 28 -0.50 5.34 -3.28
N GLN A 29 -0.24 4.06 -3.51
CA GLN A 29 -0.62 3.00 -2.57
C GLN A 29 0.44 2.66 -1.54
N ALA A 30 1.73 2.85 -1.85
CA ALA A 30 2.82 2.58 -0.91
C ALA A 30 2.77 3.58 0.26
N THR A 31 2.62 4.86 -0.07
CA THR A 31 2.56 5.98 0.86
C THR A 31 1.34 5.95 1.79
N GLU A 32 0.14 5.64 1.27
CA GLU A 32 -1.04 5.42 2.12
C GLU A 32 -0.75 4.31 3.15
N ASN A 33 -0.12 3.22 2.72
CA ASN A 33 0.20 2.09 3.58
C ASN A 33 1.21 2.45 4.68
N ASP A 34 2.21 3.28 4.40
CA ASP A 34 3.17 3.77 5.40
C ASP A 34 2.48 4.59 6.50
N CYS A 35 1.53 5.45 6.13
CA CYS A 35 0.72 6.21 7.07
C CYS A 35 -0.18 5.30 7.92
N VAL A 36 -0.88 4.36 7.29
CA VAL A 36 -1.73 3.39 7.97
C VAL A 36 -0.92 2.53 8.94
N ALA A 37 0.21 1.97 8.48
CA ALA A 37 1.10 1.15 9.29
C ALA A 37 1.70 1.92 10.48
N TYR A 38 2.06 3.20 10.29
CA TYR A 38 2.48 4.06 11.39
C TYR A 38 1.38 4.23 12.43
N LEU A 39 0.15 4.53 12.01
CA LEU A 39 -0.98 4.70 12.93
C LEU A 39 -1.28 3.39 13.69
N GLU A 40 -1.24 2.23 13.04
CA GLU A 40 -1.38 0.91 13.68
C GLU A 40 -0.28 0.68 14.71
N LYS A 41 0.98 0.90 14.34
CA LYS A 41 2.14 0.73 15.22
C LYS A 41 2.09 1.67 16.43
N THR A 42 1.47 2.83 16.26
CA THR A 42 1.29 3.82 17.34
C THR A 42 0.07 3.52 18.21
N GLY A 43 -0.66 2.44 17.94
CA GLY A 43 -1.77 1.95 18.74
C GLY A 43 -3.15 2.46 18.34
N TYR A 44 -3.31 3.04 17.14
CA TYR A 44 -4.61 3.44 16.63
C TYR A 44 -5.25 2.30 15.85
N THR A 45 -6.53 2.04 16.15
CA THR A 45 -7.38 1.25 15.26
C THR A 45 -7.56 2.01 13.95
N ILE A 46 -7.43 1.34 12.80
CA ILE A 46 -7.61 1.96 11.49
C ILE A 46 -9.07 1.86 11.09
N ASP A 47 -9.72 3.02 11.03
CA ASP A 47 -11.08 3.19 10.53
C ASP A 47 -11.05 3.87 9.16
N GLN A 48 -12.19 3.85 8.46
CA GLN A 48 -12.30 4.49 7.13
C GLN A 48 -11.87 5.96 7.13
N GLY A 49 -12.14 6.71 8.21
CA GLY A 49 -11.70 8.11 8.33
C GLY A 49 -10.19 8.29 8.40
N LYS A 50 -9.47 7.37 9.07
CA LYS A 50 -8.01 7.40 9.18
C LYS A 50 -7.35 7.01 7.87
N ARG A 51 -7.89 5.99 7.19
CA ARG A 51 -7.49 5.61 5.83
C ARG A 51 -7.72 6.73 4.82
N ALA A 52 -8.89 7.38 4.88
CA ALA A 52 -9.19 8.53 4.03
C ALA A 52 -8.19 9.65 4.27
N GLY A 53 -7.89 10.00 5.53
CA GLY A 53 -6.86 10.99 5.86
C GLY A 53 -5.49 10.66 5.27
N CYS A 54 -5.02 9.42 5.41
CA CYS A 54 -3.77 8.96 4.80
C CYS A 54 -3.80 9.08 3.26
N ARG A 55 -4.95 8.82 2.64
CA ARG A 55 -5.13 8.95 1.19
C ARG A 55 -5.05 10.40 0.70
N GLU A 56 -5.47 11.37 1.51
CA GLU A 56 -5.37 12.80 1.15
C GLU A 56 -3.91 13.24 0.96
N ALA A 57 -2.99 12.74 1.79
CA ALA A 57 -1.56 13.02 1.67
C ALA A 57 -0.82 12.08 0.71
N ALA A 58 -1.48 11.04 0.18
CA ALA A 58 -0.86 10.05 -0.69
C ALA A 58 -0.67 10.59 -2.12
N GLY A 59 0.53 10.40 -2.66
CA GLY A 59 0.89 10.83 -4.02
C GLY A 59 1.65 12.15 -4.08
N LYS A 60 2.12 12.52 -5.29
CA LYS A 60 3.01 13.68 -5.51
C LYS A 60 2.39 15.03 -5.14
N ASP A 61 1.07 15.13 -5.28
CA ASP A 61 0.27 16.33 -4.97
C ASP A 61 -0.51 16.16 -3.66
N GLY A 62 -0.11 15.22 -2.82
CA GLY A 62 -0.78 14.89 -1.57
C GLY A 62 -0.87 16.09 -0.62
N ASP A 63 -2.07 16.33 -0.10
CA ASP A 63 -2.40 17.49 0.72
C ASP A 63 -2.23 17.15 2.20
N VAL A 64 -1.06 17.53 2.75
CA VAL A 64 -0.68 17.23 4.14
C VAL A 64 -1.59 17.94 5.13
N GLU A 65 -2.10 19.13 4.80
CA GLU A 65 -3.03 19.87 5.65
C GLU A 65 -4.40 19.18 5.70
N ALA A 66 -4.92 18.73 4.55
CA ALA A 66 -6.16 17.96 4.50
C ALA A 66 -6.03 16.60 5.24
N CYS A 67 -4.90 15.91 5.06
CA CYS A 67 -4.59 14.70 5.82
C CYS A 67 -4.58 14.96 7.32
N PHE A 68 -3.87 16.01 7.75
CA PHE A 68 -3.77 16.37 9.16
C PHE A 68 -5.14 16.68 9.76
N ALA A 69 -5.93 17.52 9.11
CA ALA A 69 -7.28 17.88 9.55
C ALA A 69 -8.19 16.63 9.68
N THR A 70 -8.08 15.70 8.73
CA THR A 70 -8.88 14.47 8.73
C THR A 70 -8.45 13.49 9.82
N LEU A 71 -7.14 13.32 10.05
CA LEU A 71 -6.62 12.48 11.13
C LEU A 71 -6.95 13.04 12.51
N VAL A 72 -6.83 14.36 12.71
CA VAL A 72 -7.20 15.02 13.97
C VAL A 72 -8.71 14.89 14.23
N LYS A 73 -9.55 15.08 13.21
CA LYS A 73 -11.00 14.80 13.29
C LYS A 73 -11.29 13.33 13.66
N SER A 74 -10.44 12.42 13.19
CA SER A 74 -10.50 10.98 13.50
C SER A 74 -9.87 10.61 14.85
N ARG A 75 -9.65 11.58 15.75
CA ARG A 75 -9.09 11.42 17.10
C ARG A 75 -7.62 10.99 17.14
N VAL A 76 -6.87 11.18 16.06
CA VAL A 76 -5.41 11.01 16.07
C VAL A 76 -4.78 12.26 16.71
N LYS A 77 -3.83 12.06 17.62
CA LYS A 77 -3.08 13.19 18.22
C LYS A 77 -2.33 13.96 17.13
N ASP A 78 -2.27 15.29 17.26
CA ASP A 78 -1.62 16.18 16.29
C ASP A 78 -0.21 15.73 15.90
N VAL A 79 0.61 15.34 16.88
CA VAL A 79 1.98 14.87 16.62
C VAL A 79 2.01 13.60 15.76
N HIS A 80 1.12 12.64 16.03
CA HIS A 80 1.04 11.41 15.25
C HIS A 80 0.41 11.66 13.87
N ALA A 81 -0.56 12.58 13.78
CA ALA A 81 -1.16 12.97 12.51
C ALA A 81 -0.12 13.62 11.59
N LYS A 82 0.72 14.52 12.11
CA LYS A 82 1.82 15.14 11.35
C LYS A 82 2.84 14.12 10.85
N ASP A 83 3.30 13.21 11.71
CA ASP A 83 4.24 12.18 11.30
C ASP A 83 3.62 11.22 10.28
N ALA A 84 2.37 10.80 10.49
CA ALA A 84 1.64 9.94 9.56
C ALA A 84 1.46 10.60 8.17
N CYS A 85 1.03 11.87 8.11
CA CYS A 85 0.88 12.60 6.85
C CYS A 85 2.23 12.87 6.16
N ARG A 86 3.30 13.05 6.93
CA ARG A 86 4.66 13.16 6.35
C ARG A 86 5.10 11.85 5.71
N LEU A 87 4.80 10.71 6.34
CA LEU A 87 5.08 9.39 5.79
C LEU A 87 4.23 9.10 4.55
N ALA A 88 2.98 9.60 4.51
CA ALA A 88 2.12 9.50 3.32
C ALA A 88 2.56 10.38 2.14
N ARG A 89 3.37 11.43 2.32
CA ARG A 89 3.78 12.23 1.16
C ARG A 89 4.94 11.61 0.36
N GLY A 90 5.69 10.69 0.98
CA GLY A 90 6.96 10.16 0.44
C GLY A 90 8.14 11.04 0.79
#